data_AF-A0A651I4S4-F1
#
_entry.id   AF-A0A651I4S4-F1
#
_cell.length_a   1.000
_cell.length_b   1.000
_cell.length_c   1.000
_cell.angle_alpha   90.00
_cell.angle_beta   90.00
_cell.angle_gamma   90.00
#
_symmetry.space_group_name_H-M   'P 1'
#
loop_
_entity.id
_entity.type
_entity.pdbx_description
1 polymer ?
#
loop_
_entity_poly.entity_id
_entity_poly.type
_entity_poly.pdbx_seq_one_letter_code
_entity_poly.pdbx_strand_id
1 'polypeptide(L)'
;VRVGPEEREALQELGVPMRVVIDDLQAVVDQERAAIDAISAMDDPNFFLVYHRYDAIEQFTIDLAADNPALVSQRIIGQSTEDRNIRVLTITGPGDPTHRPVVFLTGGQHAREWISPAASMYTAQKLVEGYAVDPRITRLMDSAVFMIVPLTNPDGYEYCWTDDRFWRKNKWRNANGALRGVDLNRNWDINFGGQGSSGNTTSQTYRGPFAFSEPETVAVRDELLSINNLAMHIDVHSYSQYVLWPYGFTTDPLPEPDATFFPAFSQELADTMYALHGVEYLAFNSMTGLYPASGTHKDWVYDATGAFSWTYELRPAAGAGIGGFVLPTEQIIPNSEELLESVLVMAEAVAEPVRLRRPHAIPDAFVAGQTNPIIFSVTDGYATANPDATIVLARFDGYNDFQELLYTDSDGFSVVNIPGAACGREVELYFLLQSTDHHTVQFPPEGALTRSFQNADGSPCQTHPADLNADGVVDADDFFLFLDAFANADPLADLNYDGVIDADDFFAFLRLFAQGS
;
A
#
# COMPACT_ATOMS: atom_id res chain seq x y z
N VAL A 1 8.41 23.78 15.29
CA VAL A 1 9.56 24.51 14.71
C VAL A 1 10.80 24.13 15.52
N ARG A 2 11.95 23.87 14.88
CA ARG A 2 13.24 23.67 15.54
C ARG A 2 13.82 25.04 15.87
N VAL A 3 14.22 25.25 17.13
CA VAL A 3 14.80 26.51 17.60
C VAL A 3 16.01 26.23 18.46
N GLY A 4 16.97 27.16 18.45
CA GLY A 4 18.11 27.14 19.37
C GLY A 4 17.71 27.57 20.79
N PRO A 5 18.61 27.41 21.78
CA PRO A 5 18.35 27.82 23.17
C PRO A 5 17.99 29.30 23.30
N GLU A 6 18.72 30.20 22.63
CA GLU A 6 18.47 31.65 22.67
C GLU A 6 17.12 32.01 22.02
N GLU A 7 16.76 31.36 20.92
CA GLU A 7 15.47 31.57 20.25
C GLU A 7 14.30 31.06 21.10
N ARG A 8 14.50 29.95 21.84
CA ARG A 8 13.51 29.44 22.80
C ARG A 8 13.25 30.46 23.92
N GLU A 9 14.28 31.07 24.48
CA GLU A 9 14.14 32.13 25.49
C GLU A 9 13.39 33.34 24.91
N ALA A 10 13.78 33.82 23.73
CA ALA A 10 13.11 34.92 23.06
C ALA A 10 11.61 34.64 22.80
N LEU A 11 11.26 33.41 22.40
CA LEU A 11 9.85 33.02 22.20
C LEU A 11 9.06 32.97 23.51
N GLN A 12 9.70 32.58 24.62
CA GLN A 12 9.07 32.59 25.95
C GLN A 12 8.77 34.02 26.41
N GLU A 13 9.70 34.96 26.16
CA GLU A 13 9.51 36.38 26.47
C GLU A 13 8.36 37.02 25.68
N LEU A 14 8.10 36.57 24.45
CA LEU A 14 6.99 37.03 23.62
C LEU A 14 5.61 36.55 24.12
N GLY A 15 5.56 35.68 25.12
CA GLY A 15 4.31 35.17 25.70
C GLY A 15 3.50 34.27 24.76
N VAL A 16 4.13 33.74 23.70
CA VAL A 16 3.50 32.80 22.76
C VAL A 16 3.31 31.46 23.48
N PRO A 17 2.09 30.88 23.52
CA PRO A 17 1.88 29.55 24.08
C PRO A 17 2.67 28.51 23.29
N MET A 18 3.50 27.73 23.97
CA MET A 18 4.37 26.74 23.35
C MET A 18 4.37 25.43 24.11
N ARG A 19 4.51 24.33 23.37
CA ARG A 19 4.77 22.99 23.89
C ARG A 19 6.09 22.50 23.31
N VAL A 20 7.02 22.11 24.18
CA VAL A 20 8.25 21.43 23.75
C VAL A 20 7.85 20.01 23.34
N VAL A 21 8.12 19.66 22.08
CA VAL A 21 7.86 18.31 21.54
C VAL A 21 9.08 17.42 21.73
N ILE A 22 10.28 17.97 21.49
CA ILE A 22 11.57 17.31 21.65
C ILE A 22 12.49 18.32 22.33
N ASP A 23 13.05 17.95 23.48
CA ASP A 23 13.91 18.85 24.27
C ASP A 23 15.36 18.82 23.77
N ASP A 24 15.88 17.62 23.48
CA ASP A 24 17.21 17.41 22.89
C ASP A 24 17.09 16.69 21.54
N LEU A 25 17.24 17.44 20.46
CA LEU A 25 17.21 16.90 19.11
C LEU A 25 18.49 16.15 18.73
N GLN A 26 19.63 16.50 19.34
CA GLN A 26 20.89 15.83 19.06
C GLN A 26 20.87 14.42 19.63
N ALA A 27 20.34 14.23 20.84
CA ALA A 27 20.15 12.91 21.44
C ALA A 27 19.31 11.96 20.56
N VAL A 28 18.28 12.48 19.89
CA VAL A 28 17.44 11.71 18.96
C VAL A 28 18.25 11.25 17.73
N VAL A 29 19.11 12.13 17.19
CA VAL A 29 19.98 11.82 16.04
C VAL A 29 21.07 10.82 16.45
N ASP A 30 21.67 11.00 17.64
CA ASP A 30 22.70 10.10 18.16
C ASP A 30 22.15 8.68 18.37
N GLN A 31 20.90 8.57 18.84
CA GLN A 31 20.21 7.30 18.98
C GLN A 31 19.95 6.63 17.61
N GLU A 32 19.52 7.39 16.60
CA GLU A 32 19.36 6.88 15.22
C GLU A 32 20.69 6.34 14.69
N ARG A 33 21.78 7.11 14.84
CA ARG A 33 23.12 6.71 14.39
C ARG A 33 23.59 5.44 15.10
N ALA A 34 23.43 5.36 16.42
CA ALA A 34 23.80 4.17 17.18
C ALA A 34 23.00 2.92 16.75
N ALA A 35 21.70 3.06 16.46
CA ALA A 35 20.88 1.96 15.97
C ALA A 35 21.33 1.50 14.58
N ILE A 36 21.60 2.45 13.67
CA ILE A 36 22.13 2.16 12.33
C ILE A 36 23.46 1.43 12.42
N ASP A 37 24.41 1.92 13.23
CA ASP A 37 25.73 1.31 13.40
C ASP A 37 25.62 -0.10 13.98
N ALA A 38 24.72 -0.32 14.94
CA ALA A 38 24.51 -1.63 15.55
C ALA A 38 23.95 -2.66 14.56
N ILE A 39 22.97 -2.28 13.73
CA ILE A 39 22.37 -3.17 12.73
C ILE A 39 23.34 -3.42 11.57
N SER A 40 24.04 -2.38 11.12
CA SER A 40 25.03 -2.48 10.03
C SER A 40 26.25 -3.34 10.40
N ALA A 41 26.50 -3.54 11.70
CA ALA A 41 27.56 -4.42 12.20
C ALA A 41 27.14 -5.90 12.31
N MET A 42 25.88 -6.24 12.05
CA MET A 42 25.42 -7.63 12.01
C MET A 42 25.97 -8.33 10.76
N ASP A 43 26.08 -9.66 10.80
CA ASP A 43 26.43 -10.44 9.61
C ASP A 43 25.23 -10.49 8.66
N ASP A 44 25.40 -9.94 7.45
CA ASP A 44 24.40 -9.90 6.36
C ASP A 44 22.98 -9.46 6.82
N PRO A 45 22.84 -8.24 7.38
CA PRO A 45 21.54 -7.76 7.81
C PRO A 45 20.65 -7.59 6.59
N ASN A 46 19.37 -8.00 6.73
CA ASN A 46 18.36 -7.69 5.72
C ASN A 46 18.40 -6.17 5.43
N PHE A 47 18.54 -5.83 4.15
CA PHE A 47 18.72 -4.46 3.66
C PHE A 47 17.68 -3.49 4.23
N PHE A 48 16.43 -3.92 4.44
CA PHE A 48 15.36 -3.06 4.94
C PHE A 48 15.23 -3.00 6.46
N LEU A 49 16.20 -3.54 7.21
CA LEU A 49 16.29 -3.33 8.66
C LEU A 49 17.00 -2.03 9.04
N VAL A 50 17.58 -1.30 8.08
CA VAL A 50 18.37 -0.10 8.35
C VAL A 50 18.31 0.89 7.18
N TYR A 51 18.54 2.18 7.46
CA TYR A 51 18.70 3.19 6.42
C TYR A 51 20.11 3.13 5.80
N HIS A 52 20.19 3.50 4.52
CA HIS A 52 21.40 3.37 3.72
C HIS A 52 21.85 4.70 3.13
N ARG A 53 23.16 4.89 2.98
CA ARG A 53 23.74 6.04 2.24
C ARG A 53 23.55 5.90 0.74
N TYR A 54 23.84 6.98 0.00
CA TYR A 54 23.68 7.02 -1.46
C TYR A 54 24.32 5.83 -2.18
N ASP A 55 25.57 5.49 -1.86
CA ASP A 55 26.30 4.43 -2.57
C ASP A 55 25.62 3.06 -2.44
N ALA A 56 25.05 2.75 -1.28
CA ALA A 56 24.33 1.50 -1.05
C ALA A 56 22.95 1.49 -1.73
N ILE A 57 22.26 2.64 -1.80
CA ILE A 57 21.03 2.81 -2.57
C ILE A 57 21.30 2.61 -4.07
N GLU A 58 22.33 3.25 -4.59
CA GLU A 58 22.74 3.11 -5.99
C GLU A 58 23.13 1.65 -6.30
N GLN A 59 23.92 1.02 -5.44
CA GLN A 59 24.32 -0.38 -5.60
C GLN A 59 23.11 -1.32 -5.57
N PHE A 60 22.16 -1.13 -4.64
CA PHE A 60 20.91 -1.88 -4.58
C PHE A 60 20.14 -1.83 -5.91
N THR A 61 20.01 -0.64 -6.52
CA THR A 61 19.30 -0.52 -7.80
C THR A 61 20.02 -1.20 -8.97
N ILE A 62 21.37 -1.22 -8.93
CA ILE A 62 22.19 -1.92 -9.93
C ILE A 62 22.02 -3.44 -9.76
N ASP A 63 22.12 -3.94 -8.53
CA ASP A 63 22.06 -5.36 -8.21
C ASP A 63 20.67 -5.94 -8.47
N LEU A 64 19.59 -5.25 -8.06
CA LEU A 64 18.23 -5.70 -8.32
C LEU A 64 17.96 -5.93 -9.81
N ALA A 65 18.49 -5.04 -10.67
CA ALA A 65 18.39 -5.18 -12.12
C ALA A 65 19.31 -6.26 -12.70
N ALA A 66 20.54 -6.37 -12.18
CA ALA A 66 21.52 -7.37 -12.64
C ALA A 66 21.09 -8.80 -12.29
N ASP A 67 20.47 -8.99 -11.12
CA ASP A 67 20.02 -10.29 -10.63
C ASP A 67 18.68 -10.72 -11.25
N ASN A 68 17.88 -9.75 -11.73
CA ASN A 68 16.53 -10.00 -12.28
C ASN A 68 16.32 -9.40 -13.68
N PRO A 69 17.21 -9.68 -14.66
CA PRO A 69 17.21 -8.98 -15.95
C PRO A 69 15.99 -9.29 -16.84
N ALA A 70 15.20 -10.32 -16.50
CA ALA A 70 13.95 -10.65 -17.18
C ALA A 70 12.76 -9.78 -16.72
N LEU A 71 12.86 -9.18 -15.53
CA LEU A 71 11.78 -8.42 -14.90
C LEU A 71 12.14 -6.96 -14.69
N VAL A 72 13.43 -6.65 -14.56
CA VAL A 72 13.93 -5.33 -14.17
C VAL A 72 14.91 -4.83 -15.21
N SER A 73 14.69 -3.62 -15.68
CA SER A 73 15.69 -2.81 -16.37
C SER A 73 15.92 -1.52 -15.60
N GLN A 74 17.07 -0.88 -15.81
CA GLN A 74 17.40 0.37 -15.15
C GLN A 74 18.14 1.29 -16.11
N ARG A 75 18.04 2.60 -15.86
CA ARG A 75 18.87 3.61 -16.52
C ARG A 75 19.03 4.86 -15.68
N ILE A 76 20.10 5.60 -15.97
CA ILE A 76 20.32 6.94 -15.45
C ILE A 76 19.43 7.90 -16.26
N ILE A 77 18.55 8.63 -15.58
CA ILE A 77 17.65 9.63 -16.19
C ILE A 77 18.21 11.05 -16.11
N GLY A 78 19.22 11.25 -15.26
CA GLY A 78 19.94 12.50 -15.13
C GLY A 78 20.95 12.45 -14.00
N GLN A 79 21.56 13.60 -13.70
CA GLN A 79 22.50 13.76 -12.61
C GLN A 79 22.10 14.96 -11.75
N SER A 80 22.43 14.90 -10.47
CA SER A 80 22.17 15.97 -9.49
C SER A 80 23.13 17.14 -9.64
N THR A 81 22.96 18.17 -8.80
CA THR A 81 23.84 19.35 -8.76
C THR A 81 25.33 19.06 -8.50
N GLU A 82 25.64 17.93 -7.85
CA GLU A 82 27.00 17.45 -7.56
C GLU A 82 27.33 16.15 -8.34
N ASP A 83 26.73 15.96 -9.52
CA ASP A 83 27.02 14.90 -10.50
C ASP A 83 26.72 13.46 -10.03
N ARG A 84 25.86 13.27 -9.02
CA ARG A 84 25.37 11.93 -8.62
C ARG A 84 24.25 11.47 -9.55
N ASN A 85 24.24 10.20 -9.90
CA ASN A 85 23.22 9.64 -10.79
C ASN A 85 21.85 9.65 -10.11
N ILE A 86 20.83 9.98 -10.91
CA ILE A 86 19.43 9.73 -10.61
C ILE A 86 18.99 8.59 -11.50
N ARG A 87 18.56 7.48 -10.89
CA ARG A 87 18.26 6.23 -11.58
C ARG A 87 16.80 5.87 -11.47
N VAL A 88 16.23 5.41 -12.59
CA VAL A 88 14.91 4.78 -12.62
C VAL A 88 15.08 3.27 -12.77
N LEU A 89 14.29 2.52 -12.00
CA LEU A 89 14.01 1.10 -12.19
C LEU A 89 12.71 0.97 -12.99
N THR A 90 12.70 0.13 -14.01
CA THR A 90 11.49 -0.26 -14.74
C THR A 90 11.25 -1.75 -14.50
N ILE A 91 10.15 -2.07 -13.82
CA ILE A 91 9.81 -3.40 -13.31
C ILE A 91 8.49 -3.83 -13.97
N THR A 92 8.50 -4.93 -14.70
CA THR A 92 7.33 -5.47 -15.40
C THR A 92 7.54 -6.95 -15.73
N GLY A 93 6.45 -7.69 -15.90
CA GLY A 93 6.50 -9.10 -16.32
C GLY A 93 6.99 -9.24 -17.76
N PRO A 94 7.37 -10.45 -18.20
CA PRO A 94 7.72 -10.73 -19.58
C PRO A 94 6.56 -10.41 -20.54
N GLY A 95 6.87 -10.19 -21.81
CA GLY A 95 5.91 -9.80 -22.84
C GLY A 95 6.19 -8.40 -23.40
N ASP A 96 5.25 -7.87 -24.18
CA ASP A 96 5.34 -6.52 -24.74
C ASP A 96 4.71 -5.50 -23.76
N PRO A 97 5.50 -4.64 -23.10
CA PRO A 97 4.98 -3.67 -22.15
C PRO A 97 4.43 -2.40 -22.81
N THR A 98 4.49 -2.26 -24.13
CA THR A 98 4.22 -0.99 -24.84
C THR A 98 2.83 -0.41 -24.58
N HIS A 99 1.84 -1.25 -24.28
CA HIS A 99 0.45 -0.81 -24.00
C HIS A 99 0.03 -0.96 -22.55
N ARG A 100 0.90 -1.46 -21.67
CA ARG A 100 0.61 -1.63 -20.25
C ARG A 100 0.58 -0.26 -19.54
N PRO A 101 -0.43 0.08 -18.74
CA PRO A 101 -0.40 1.32 -17.95
C PRO A 101 0.86 1.39 -17.07
N VAL A 102 1.40 2.60 -16.93
CA VAL A 102 2.56 2.86 -16.08
C VAL A 102 2.13 3.47 -14.74
N VAL A 103 2.58 2.85 -13.65
CA VAL A 103 2.54 3.41 -12.30
C VAL A 103 3.93 3.92 -11.95
N PHE A 104 4.06 5.23 -11.73
CA PHE A 104 5.35 5.88 -11.49
C PHE A 104 5.49 6.31 -10.02
N LEU A 105 6.60 5.97 -9.38
CA LEU A 105 6.90 6.29 -7.99
C LEU A 105 8.18 7.13 -7.91
N THR A 106 8.11 8.29 -7.27
CA THR A 106 9.30 9.08 -6.92
C THR A 106 9.51 9.17 -5.42
N GLY A 107 10.69 8.78 -4.97
CA GLY A 107 11.13 8.91 -3.60
C GLY A 107 12.25 9.93 -3.41
N GLY A 108 12.42 10.36 -2.16
CA GLY A 108 13.58 11.11 -1.69
C GLY A 108 13.78 12.47 -2.35
N GLN A 109 12.70 13.15 -2.76
CA GLN A 109 12.80 14.52 -3.28
C GLN A 109 13.22 15.51 -2.19
N HIS A 110 12.75 15.31 -0.96
CA HIS A 110 13.31 15.99 0.22
C HIS A 110 14.31 15.09 0.94
N ALA A 111 15.49 15.65 1.18
CA ALA A 111 16.64 14.90 1.66
C ALA A 111 16.48 14.22 3.03
N ARG A 112 15.89 14.91 4.01
CA ARG A 112 15.73 14.41 5.38
C ARG A 112 14.69 13.29 5.56
N GLU A 113 13.88 13.01 4.54
CA GLU A 113 12.71 12.14 4.63
C GLU A 113 13.10 10.69 4.32
N TRP A 114 13.99 10.12 5.15
CA TRP A 114 14.74 8.88 4.86
C TRP A 114 13.89 7.63 4.62
N ILE A 115 12.66 7.61 5.15
CA ILE A 115 11.72 6.52 4.91
C ILE A 115 11.21 6.47 3.47
N SER A 116 11.20 7.60 2.75
CA SER A 116 10.75 7.68 1.36
C SER A 116 11.59 6.83 0.40
N PRO A 117 12.93 7.00 0.31
CA PRO A 117 13.76 6.12 -0.52
C PRO A 117 13.74 4.66 -0.05
N ALA A 118 13.71 4.42 1.27
CA ALA A 118 13.64 3.05 1.82
C ALA A 118 12.37 2.31 1.38
N ALA A 119 11.21 2.94 1.53
CA ALA A 119 9.93 2.36 1.13
C ALA A 119 9.82 2.18 -0.39
N SER A 120 10.36 3.13 -1.17
CA SER A 120 10.38 3.03 -2.64
C SER A 120 11.22 1.83 -3.13
N MET A 121 12.39 1.60 -2.52
CA MET A 121 13.22 0.43 -2.81
C MET A 121 12.56 -0.88 -2.34
N TYR A 122 11.87 -0.86 -1.20
CA TYR A 122 11.13 -2.03 -0.71
C TYR A 122 10.03 -2.43 -1.68
N THR A 123 9.24 -1.47 -2.16
CA THR A 123 8.25 -1.70 -3.22
C THR A 123 8.90 -2.35 -4.45
N ALA A 124 10.05 -1.83 -4.90
CA ALA A 124 10.78 -2.41 -6.03
C ALA A 124 11.18 -3.88 -5.80
N GLN A 125 11.79 -4.19 -4.65
CA GLN A 125 12.18 -5.57 -4.33
C GLN A 125 10.97 -6.50 -4.20
N LYS A 126 9.90 -6.06 -3.53
CA LYS A 126 8.72 -6.92 -3.30
C LYS A 126 7.93 -7.22 -4.56
N LEU A 127 7.89 -6.31 -5.53
CA LEU A 127 7.35 -6.63 -6.86
C LEU A 127 8.15 -7.78 -7.50
N VAL A 128 9.48 -7.69 -7.49
CA VAL A 128 10.35 -8.69 -8.08
C VAL A 128 10.28 -10.04 -7.36
N GLU A 129 10.36 -10.04 -6.03
CA GLU A 129 10.25 -11.26 -5.20
C GLU A 129 8.86 -11.92 -5.30
N GLY A 130 7.81 -11.12 -5.49
CA GLY A 130 6.44 -11.59 -5.63
C GLY A 130 6.13 -12.18 -7.01
N TYR A 131 6.91 -11.86 -8.04
CA TYR A 131 6.66 -12.40 -9.38
C TYR A 131 6.84 -13.92 -9.43
N ALA A 132 5.85 -14.64 -9.96
CA ALA A 132 5.73 -16.09 -9.97
C ALA A 132 5.63 -16.76 -8.58
N VAL A 133 5.44 -15.99 -7.51
CA VAL A 133 5.25 -16.48 -6.13
C VAL A 133 3.89 -16.02 -5.60
N ASP A 134 3.63 -14.72 -5.65
CA ASP A 134 2.35 -14.10 -5.31
C ASP A 134 1.52 -13.95 -6.60
N PRO A 135 0.36 -14.61 -6.70
CA PRO A 135 -0.49 -14.52 -7.90
C PRO A 135 -0.95 -13.10 -8.23
N ARG A 136 -1.23 -12.26 -7.22
CA ARG A 136 -1.66 -10.86 -7.39
C ARG A 136 -0.53 -10.04 -8.00
N ILE A 137 0.67 -10.10 -7.42
CA ILE A 137 1.84 -9.38 -7.95
C ILE A 137 2.18 -9.86 -9.37
N THR A 138 2.15 -11.18 -9.61
CA THR A 138 2.44 -11.76 -10.92
C THR A 138 1.53 -11.17 -12.00
N ARG A 139 0.21 -11.19 -11.78
CA ARG A 139 -0.75 -10.62 -12.73
C ARG A 139 -0.56 -9.12 -12.95
N LEU A 140 -0.35 -8.36 -11.87
CA LEU A 140 -0.17 -6.92 -11.98
C LEU A 140 1.10 -6.58 -12.75
N MET A 141 2.19 -7.32 -12.56
CA MET A 141 3.40 -7.15 -13.37
C MET A 141 3.19 -7.58 -14.83
N ASP A 142 2.37 -8.59 -15.10
CA ASP A 142 2.02 -9.01 -16.47
C ASP A 142 1.09 -8.02 -17.19
N SER A 143 0.44 -7.11 -16.46
CA SER A 143 -0.55 -6.15 -16.99
C SER A 143 -0.15 -4.68 -16.83
N ALA A 144 0.82 -4.35 -15.98
CA ALA A 144 1.28 -2.98 -15.71
C ALA A 144 2.82 -2.87 -15.76
N VAL A 145 3.31 -1.64 -15.81
CA VAL A 145 4.73 -1.31 -15.68
C VAL A 145 4.90 -0.43 -14.45
N PHE A 146 5.80 -0.83 -13.55
CA PHE A 146 6.17 -0.04 -12.38
C PHE A 146 7.49 0.67 -12.66
N MET A 147 7.48 2.00 -12.62
CA MET A 147 8.68 2.82 -12.79
C MET A 147 8.99 3.53 -11.48
N ILE A 148 10.17 3.27 -10.92
CA ILE A 148 10.51 3.73 -9.56
C ILE A 148 11.83 4.51 -9.63
N VAL A 149 11.80 5.76 -9.18
CA VAL A 149 12.99 6.58 -8.89
C VAL A 149 13.11 6.66 -7.38
N PRO A 150 13.93 5.81 -6.72
CA PRO A 150 13.93 5.75 -5.27
C PRO A 150 14.49 7.03 -4.62
N LEU A 151 15.42 7.70 -5.30
CA LEU A 151 16.13 8.87 -4.75
C LEU A 151 16.31 9.97 -5.79
N THR A 152 15.45 10.98 -5.71
CA THR A 152 15.46 12.14 -6.62
C THR A 152 16.50 13.19 -6.23
N ASN A 153 16.81 13.33 -4.93
CA ASN A 153 17.74 14.32 -4.40
C ASN A 153 18.97 13.66 -3.74
N PRO A 154 19.86 13.01 -4.51
CA PRO A 154 20.97 12.25 -3.92
C PRO A 154 21.97 13.12 -3.16
N ASP A 155 22.21 14.36 -3.61
CA ASP A 155 23.17 15.25 -2.95
C ASP A 155 22.66 15.74 -1.59
N GLY A 156 21.40 16.18 -1.54
CA GLY A 156 20.78 16.59 -0.30
C GLY A 156 20.70 15.43 0.67
N TYR A 157 20.33 14.24 0.19
CA TYR A 157 20.24 13.03 1.01
C TYR A 157 21.58 12.67 1.62
N GLU A 158 22.66 12.66 0.83
CA GLU A 158 24.01 12.39 1.34
C GLU A 158 24.46 13.43 2.37
N TYR A 159 24.09 14.70 2.19
CA TYR A 159 24.36 15.76 3.15
C TYR A 159 23.62 15.56 4.50
N CYS A 160 22.50 14.84 4.52
CA CYS A 160 21.85 14.41 5.76
C CYS A 160 22.65 13.37 6.54
N TRP A 161 23.51 12.60 5.88
CA TRP A 161 24.39 11.65 6.53
C TRP A 161 25.62 12.31 7.11
N THR A 162 26.19 13.28 6.39
CA THR A 162 27.51 13.83 6.70
C THR A 162 27.51 15.11 7.52
N ASP A 163 26.50 15.98 7.36
CA ASP A 163 26.56 17.36 7.89
C ASP A 163 25.27 17.80 8.62
N ASP A 164 24.11 17.71 7.98
CA ASP A 164 22.83 18.17 8.55
C ASP A 164 21.69 17.20 8.28
N ARG A 165 21.41 16.33 9.26
CA ARG A 165 20.34 15.33 9.24
C ARG A 165 18.95 15.89 8.87
N PHE A 166 18.73 17.19 9.08
CA PHE A 166 17.45 17.85 8.82
C PHE A 166 17.44 18.72 7.56
N TRP A 167 18.48 18.61 6.72
CA TRP A 167 18.53 19.25 5.41
C TRP A 167 17.39 18.76 4.52
N ARG A 168 16.66 19.68 3.88
CA ARG A 168 15.49 19.36 3.05
C ARG A 168 15.77 19.45 1.56
N LYS A 169 16.50 20.49 1.16
CA LYS A 169 16.62 20.97 -0.21
C LYS A 169 17.66 20.18 -1.01
N ASN A 170 17.85 20.48 -2.29
CA ASN A 170 19.04 20.01 -3.01
C ASN A 170 20.31 20.77 -2.56
N LYS A 171 21.44 20.55 -3.25
CA LYS A 171 22.76 21.09 -2.89
C LYS A 171 23.23 22.26 -3.76
N TRP A 172 22.31 23.04 -4.31
CA TRP A 172 22.65 24.22 -5.08
C TRP A 172 23.39 25.32 -4.28
N ARG A 173 24.44 25.90 -4.89
CA ARG A 173 25.16 27.07 -4.37
C ARG A 173 24.79 28.31 -5.16
N ASN A 174 24.49 29.39 -4.44
CA ASN A 174 24.21 30.68 -5.06
C ASN A 174 25.48 31.34 -5.61
N ALA A 175 25.33 32.48 -6.29
CA ALA A 175 26.43 33.20 -6.95
C ALA A 175 27.59 33.60 -6.01
N ASN A 176 27.37 33.69 -4.69
CA ASN A 176 28.43 33.97 -3.72
C ASN A 176 29.03 32.72 -3.07
N GLY A 177 28.71 31.52 -3.59
CA GLY A 177 29.22 30.23 -3.15
C GLY A 177 28.54 29.67 -1.90
N ALA A 178 27.59 30.39 -1.29
CA ALA A 178 26.87 29.91 -0.13
C ALA A 178 25.96 28.74 -0.53
N LEU A 179 26.05 27.65 0.24
CA LEU A 179 25.12 26.55 0.12
C LEU A 179 23.73 27.06 0.53
N ARG A 180 22.82 27.03 -0.43
CA ARG A 180 21.44 27.49 -0.23
C ARG A 180 20.48 26.37 -0.52
N GLY A 181 20.61 25.68 -1.65
CA GLY A 181 19.67 24.67 -2.11
C GLY A 181 18.32 25.26 -2.52
N VAL A 182 17.60 24.52 -3.35
CA VAL A 182 16.23 24.76 -3.80
C VAL A 182 15.33 23.66 -3.26
N ASP A 183 14.13 24.03 -2.83
CA ASP A 183 13.07 23.08 -2.51
C ASP A 183 12.56 22.53 -3.84
N LEU A 184 12.94 21.28 -4.13
CA LEU A 184 12.56 20.61 -5.38
C LEU A 184 11.04 20.50 -5.53
N ASN A 185 10.28 20.37 -4.42
CA ASN A 185 8.82 20.35 -4.46
C ASN A 185 8.18 21.76 -4.50
N ARG A 186 8.95 22.78 -4.88
CA ARG A 186 8.49 24.12 -5.25
C ARG A 186 9.01 24.56 -6.63
N ASN A 187 9.76 23.69 -7.31
CA ASN A 187 10.49 24.01 -8.53
C ASN A 187 9.76 23.56 -9.82
N TRP A 188 8.57 22.97 -9.72
CA TRP A 188 7.81 22.49 -10.88
C TRP A 188 7.04 23.63 -11.56
N ASP A 189 6.83 23.54 -12.87
CA ASP A 189 6.18 24.59 -13.68
C ASP A 189 4.65 24.54 -13.59
N ILE A 190 4.14 24.63 -12.36
CA ILE A 190 2.70 24.71 -12.07
C ILE A 190 2.47 25.76 -10.99
N ASN A 191 1.83 26.86 -11.36
CA ASN A 191 1.69 28.04 -10.50
C ASN A 191 3.03 28.48 -9.85
N PHE A 192 4.16 28.32 -10.56
CA PHE A 192 5.50 28.56 -10.01
C PHE A 192 5.62 29.95 -9.38
N GLY A 193 6.06 30.00 -8.13
CA GLY A 193 6.21 31.26 -7.40
C GLY A 193 4.95 31.80 -6.73
N GLY A 194 3.84 31.06 -6.79
CA GLY A 194 2.62 31.32 -6.03
C GLY A 194 2.75 31.13 -4.53
N GLN A 195 1.61 31.07 -3.84
CA GLN A 195 1.55 30.89 -2.39
C GLN A 195 2.19 29.56 -1.97
N GLY A 196 2.73 29.51 -0.75
CA GLY A 196 3.44 28.31 -0.24
C GLY A 196 4.88 28.14 -0.70
N SER A 197 5.36 29.01 -1.58
CA SER A 197 6.75 29.06 -2.02
C SER A 197 7.42 30.36 -1.59
N SER A 198 8.75 30.41 -1.60
CA SER A 198 9.52 31.61 -1.28
C SER A 198 10.50 31.98 -2.38
N GLY A 199 10.67 33.28 -2.63
CA GLY A 199 11.76 33.82 -3.44
C GLY A 199 13.04 34.07 -2.65
N ASN A 200 13.03 33.89 -1.31
CA ASN A 200 14.21 34.08 -0.48
C ASN A 200 15.08 32.81 -0.49
N THR A 201 16.32 32.93 -0.99
CA THR A 201 17.29 31.82 -1.07
C THR A 201 17.58 31.11 0.26
N THR A 202 17.36 31.76 1.40
CA THR A 202 17.56 31.15 2.73
C THR A 202 16.33 30.40 3.24
N SER A 203 15.18 30.50 2.56
CA SER A 203 13.96 29.78 2.96
C SER A 203 14.10 28.28 2.74
N GLN A 204 13.46 27.49 3.61
CA GLN A 204 13.28 26.04 3.41
C GLN A 204 12.38 25.73 2.21
N THR A 205 11.52 26.66 1.81
CA THR A 205 10.63 26.57 0.64
C THR A 205 11.09 27.46 -0.52
N TYR A 206 12.40 27.72 -0.62
CA TYR A 206 12.95 28.49 -1.73
C TYR A 206 12.72 27.76 -3.04
N ARG A 207 11.98 28.37 -3.96
CA ARG A 207 11.53 27.74 -5.21
C ARG A 207 12.58 27.66 -6.32
N GLY A 208 13.74 28.30 -6.14
CA GLY A 208 14.70 28.50 -7.23
C GLY A 208 14.41 29.75 -8.07
N PRO A 209 15.29 30.08 -9.03
CA PRO A 209 15.18 31.27 -9.86
C PRO A 209 14.08 31.21 -10.92
N PHE A 210 13.75 30.01 -11.43
CA PHE A 210 12.69 29.75 -12.41
C PHE A 210 12.26 28.27 -12.29
N ALA A 211 11.10 27.90 -12.85
CA ALA A 211 10.65 26.51 -12.82
C ALA A 211 11.61 25.61 -13.60
N PHE A 212 11.88 24.40 -13.09
CA PHE A 212 12.87 23.47 -13.62
C PHE A 212 14.28 24.06 -13.71
N SER A 213 14.65 24.89 -12.73
CA SER A 213 16.03 25.38 -12.61
C SER A 213 17.00 24.32 -12.11
N GLU A 214 16.48 23.29 -11.43
CA GLU A 214 17.31 22.25 -10.81
C GLU A 214 17.44 21.04 -11.75
N PRO A 215 18.64 20.46 -11.90
CA PRO A 215 18.83 19.30 -12.78
C PRO A 215 18.06 18.07 -12.30
N GLU A 216 17.81 17.96 -10.98
CA GLU A 216 17.00 16.88 -10.41
C GLU A 216 15.55 16.90 -10.92
N THR A 217 14.88 18.07 -10.90
CA THR A 217 13.50 18.18 -11.40
C THR A 217 13.43 18.07 -12.92
N VAL A 218 14.45 18.56 -13.64
CA VAL A 218 14.56 18.38 -15.09
C VAL A 218 14.65 16.89 -15.48
N ALA A 219 15.48 16.11 -14.79
CA ALA A 219 15.65 14.69 -15.06
C ALA A 219 14.33 13.91 -14.92
N VAL A 220 13.60 14.14 -13.83
CA VAL A 220 12.31 13.47 -13.58
C VAL A 220 11.22 13.98 -14.54
N ARG A 221 11.19 15.29 -14.85
CA ARG A 221 10.28 15.86 -15.85
C ARG A 221 10.44 15.19 -17.22
N ASP A 222 11.67 15.11 -17.71
CA ASP A 222 11.95 14.58 -19.05
C ASP A 222 11.63 13.08 -19.12
N GLU A 223 11.87 12.35 -18.03
CA GLU A 223 11.47 10.96 -17.88
C GLU A 223 9.94 10.80 -17.93
N LEU A 224 9.18 11.55 -17.12
CA LEU A 224 7.71 11.48 -17.08
C LEU A 224 7.07 11.83 -18.44
N LEU A 225 7.57 12.86 -19.11
CA LEU A 225 7.08 13.26 -20.44
C LEU A 225 7.43 12.26 -21.55
N SER A 226 8.38 11.35 -21.32
CA SER A 226 8.73 10.30 -22.29
C SER A 226 7.76 9.10 -22.26
N ILE A 227 6.92 9.01 -21.24
CA ILE A 227 6.02 7.88 -21.02
C ILE A 227 4.68 8.15 -21.73
N ASN A 228 4.29 7.29 -22.68
CA ASN A 228 3.05 7.46 -23.45
C ASN A 228 1.78 7.08 -22.68
N ASN A 229 1.92 6.17 -21.72
CA ASN A 229 0.87 5.43 -21.03
C ASN A 229 0.99 5.60 -19.51
N LEU A 230 1.45 6.78 -19.07
CA LEU A 230 1.51 7.15 -17.66
C LEU A 230 0.08 7.26 -17.12
N ALA A 231 -0.28 6.34 -16.22
CA ALA A 231 -1.64 6.26 -15.69
C ALA A 231 -1.72 6.85 -14.29
N MET A 232 -0.75 6.50 -13.43
CA MET A 232 -0.70 6.97 -12.04
C MET A 232 0.71 7.37 -11.63
N HIS A 233 0.80 8.36 -10.74
CA HIS A 233 2.04 8.86 -10.16
C HIS A 233 1.91 9.05 -8.64
N ILE A 234 2.94 8.66 -7.89
CA ILE A 234 3.04 8.89 -6.45
C ILE A 234 4.37 9.59 -6.13
N ASP A 235 4.27 10.76 -5.51
CA ASP A 235 5.40 11.49 -4.92
C ASP A 235 5.49 11.15 -3.42
N VAL A 236 6.49 10.38 -3.02
CA VAL A 236 6.62 9.85 -1.65
C VAL A 236 7.44 10.80 -0.78
N HIS A 237 6.82 11.29 0.28
CA HIS A 237 7.37 12.18 1.30
C HIS A 237 7.24 11.55 2.69
N SER A 238 7.84 12.19 3.67
CA SER A 238 7.40 12.06 5.06
C SER A 238 7.48 13.42 5.75
N TYR A 239 6.76 13.69 6.82
CA TYR A 239 5.83 12.81 7.51
C TYR A 239 4.49 13.49 7.66
N SER A 240 3.45 12.70 7.92
CA SER A 240 2.21 13.10 8.63
C SER A 240 1.11 12.03 8.57
N GLN A 241 1.31 10.96 7.80
CA GLN A 241 0.31 9.95 7.44
C GLN A 241 -0.83 10.54 6.59
N TYR A 242 -0.49 11.14 5.44
CA TYR A 242 -1.47 11.72 4.52
C TYR A 242 -1.42 11.11 3.12
N VAL A 243 -2.59 11.02 2.49
CA VAL A 243 -2.79 10.74 1.07
C VAL A 243 -3.36 12.00 0.43
N LEU A 244 -2.54 12.69 -0.37
CA LEU A 244 -2.85 14.02 -0.88
C LEU A 244 -3.04 14.00 -2.39
N TRP A 245 -4.09 14.65 -2.89
CA TRP A 245 -4.35 14.81 -4.34
C TRP A 245 -4.38 16.28 -4.79
N PRO A 246 -4.40 16.58 -6.11
CA PRO A 246 -4.41 17.93 -6.66
C PRO A 246 -5.66 18.75 -6.34
N TYR A 247 -5.60 20.08 -6.39
CA TYR A 247 -4.38 20.90 -6.45
C TYR A 247 -3.89 21.31 -5.05
N GLY A 248 -2.60 21.64 -4.93
CA GLY A 248 -2.00 22.26 -3.75
C GLY A 248 -2.07 23.78 -3.74
N PHE A 249 -2.34 24.41 -4.87
CA PHE A 249 -2.25 25.87 -5.03
C PHE A 249 -3.57 26.61 -5.22
N THR A 250 -4.67 25.90 -5.45
CA THR A 250 -6.01 26.46 -5.64
C THR A 250 -7.06 25.64 -4.92
N THR A 251 -8.13 26.31 -4.49
CA THR A 251 -9.34 25.67 -3.94
C THR A 251 -10.38 25.38 -5.01
N ASP A 252 -10.12 25.78 -6.26
CA ASP A 252 -10.99 25.43 -7.37
C ASP A 252 -11.08 23.90 -7.48
N PRO A 253 -12.29 23.34 -7.59
CA PRO A 253 -12.45 21.91 -7.71
C PRO A 253 -11.80 21.42 -9.00
N LEU A 254 -11.32 20.17 -8.98
CA LEU A 254 -10.94 19.47 -10.19
C LEU A 254 -12.16 19.33 -11.12
N PRO A 255 -11.97 19.21 -12.44
CA PRO A 255 -13.07 18.87 -13.34
C PRO A 255 -13.60 17.46 -13.04
N GLU A 256 -14.89 17.21 -13.33
CA GLU A 256 -15.41 15.85 -13.34
C GLU A 256 -14.84 15.07 -14.54
N PRO A 257 -14.58 13.75 -14.42
CA PRO A 257 -14.94 12.88 -13.27
C PRO A 257 -13.95 12.91 -12.09
N ASP A 258 -12.82 13.60 -12.22
CA ASP A 258 -11.70 13.54 -11.27
C ASP A 258 -12.07 14.12 -9.89
N ALA A 259 -12.94 15.13 -9.87
CA ALA A 259 -13.44 15.75 -8.64
C ALA A 259 -14.14 14.74 -7.72
N THR A 260 -14.83 13.75 -8.29
CA THR A 260 -15.47 12.66 -7.56
C THR A 260 -14.51 11.49 -7.34
N PHE A 261 -13.68 11.16 -8.32
CA PHE A 261 -12.76 10.02 -8.26
C PHE A 261 -11.69 10.17 -7.18
N PHE A 262 -11.00 11.31 -7.11
CA PHE A 262 -9.88 11.49 -6.19
C PHE A 262 -10.25 11.31 -4.71
N PRO A 263 -11.31 11.94 -4.17
CA PRO A 263 -11.70 11.73 -2.78
C PRO A 263 -12.05 10.27 -2.47
N ALA A 264 -12.85 9.62 -3.33
CA ALA A 264 -13.28 8.24 -3.12
C ALA A 264 -12.10 7.26 -3.17
N PHE A 265 -11.25 7.38 -4.18
CA PHE A 265 -10.12 6.50 -4.35
C PHE A 265 -9.01 6.77 -3.33
N SER A 266 -8.76 8.02 -2.94
CA SER A 266 -7.80 8.33 -1.88
C SER A 266 -8.23 7.78 -0.52
N GLN A 267 -9.53 7.78 -0.24
CA GLN A 267 -10.06 7.14 0.97
C GLN A 267 -9.88 5.62 0.90
N GLU A 268 -10.15 4.98 -0.24
CA GLU A 268 -9.89 3.55 -0.43
C GLU A 268 -8.40 3.20 -0.20
N LEU A 269 -7.48 4.02 -0.73
CA LEU A 269 -6.05 3.83 -0.51
C LEU A 269 -5.67 3.93 0.98
N ALA A 270 -6.23 4.91 1.69
CA ALA A 270 -6.02 5.05 3.13
C ALA A 270 -6.59 3.87 3.95
N ASP A 271 -7.79 3.40 3.60
CA ASP A 271 -8.43 2.25 4.26
C ASP A 271 -7.60 0.97 4.08
N THR A 272 -7.06 0.73 2.87
CA THR A 272 -6.25 -0.46 2.60
C THR A 272 -4.92 -0.42 3.34
N MET A 273 -4.27 0.74 3.43
CA MET A 273 -3.07 0.89 4.27
C MET A 273 -3.39 0.65 5.75
N TYR A 274 -4.51 1.18 6.24
CA TYR A 274 -4.95 0.96 7.62
C TYR A 274 -5.17 -0.53 7.93
N ALA A 275 -5.68 -1.32 6.99
CA ALA A 275 -5.96 -2.74 7.18
C ALA A 275 -4.73 -3.60 7.50
N LEU A 276 -3.51 -3.17 7.15
CA LEU A 276 -2.29 -3.93 7.41
C LEU A 276 -1.82 -3.83 8.86
N HIS A 277 -1.77 -2.61 9.41
CA HIS A 277 -1.13 -2.35 10.71
C HIS A 277 -1.94 -1.46 11.64
N GLY A 278 -3.17 -1.09 11.27
CA GLY A 278 -4.04 -0.22 12.07
C GLY A 278 -3.54 1.22 12.18
N VAL A 279 -2.71 1.68 11.22
CA VAL A 279 -2.19 3.05 11.20
C VAL A 279 -3.02 3.92 10.27
N GLU A 280 -3.64 4.94 10.85
CA GLU A 280 -4.57 5.83 10.14
C GLU A 280 -3.81 6.80 9.22
N TYR A 281 -4.15 6.80 7.94
CA TYR A 281 -3.78 7.85 7.00
C TYR A 281 -5.01 8.72 6.70
N LEU A 282 -4.83 10.04 6.68
CA LEU A 282 -5.90 10.96 6.29
C LEU A 282 -5.81 11.29 4.80
N ALA A 283 -6.92 11.12 4.09
CA ALA A 283 -7.04 11.44 2.68
C ALA A 283 -7.73 12.79 2.48
N PHE A 284 -7.06 13.75 1.85
CA PHE A 284 -7.66 15.05 1.51
C PHE A 284 -6.97 15.78 0.35
N ASN A 285 -7.67 16.75 -0.23
CA ASN A 285 -7.09 17.67 -1.20
C ASN A 285 -5.95 18.48 -0.56
N SER A 286 -4.85 18.63 -1.30
CA SER A 286 -3.62 19.25 -0.79
C SER A 286 -3.82 20.70 -0.29
N MET A 287 -4.61 21.51 -1.02
CA MET A 287 -4.88 22.90 -0.65
C MET A 287 -5.76 23.01 0.60
N THR A 288 -6.78 22.16 0.74
CA THR A 288 -7.78 22.29 1.83
C THR A 288 -7.39 21.58 3.11
N GLY A 289 -6.64 20.47 3.04
CA GLY A 289 -6.28 19.70 4.24
C GLY A 289 -4.85 19.87 4.73
N LEU A 290 -3.95 20.48 3.94
CA LEU A 290 -2.57 20.77 4.38
C LEU A 290 -2.32 22.29 4.51
N TYR A 291 -1.71 22.89 3.50
CA TYR A 291 -1.48 24.32 3.38
C TYR A 291 -1.24 24.67 1.90
N PRO A 292 -1.45 25.92 1.47
CA PRO A 292 -1.20 26.31 0.08
C PRO A 292 0.25 26.03 -0.32
N ALA A 293 0.46 25.29 -1.40
CA ALA A 293 1.76 24.93 -1.95
C ALA A 293 1.75 25.03 -3.47
N SER A 294 2.62 25.88 -4.01
CA SER A 294 2.80 26.08 -5.46
C SER A 294 4.05 25.40 -5.98
N GLY A 295 4.06 25.09 -7.28
CA GLY A 295 5.21 24.44 -7.95
C GLY A 295 5.47 23.04 -7.42
N THR A 296 4.43 22.29 -7.07
CA THR A 296 4.56 20.93 -6.53
C THR A 296 4.62 19.89 -7.64
N HIS A 297 5.33 18.79 -7.37
CA HIS A 297 5.54 17.70 -8.32
C HIS A 297 4.20 17.10 -8.77
N LYS A 298 3.40 16.65 -7.80
CA LYS A 298 2.09 16.06 -8.01
C LYS A 298 1.15 16.93 -8.85
N ASP A 299 1.06 18.23 -8.53
CA ASP A 299 0.19 19.14 -9.29
C ASP A 299 0.64 19.26 -10.74
N TRP A 300 1.96 19.29 -10.98
CA TRP A 300 2.51 19.40 -12.33
C TRP A 300 2.32 18.09 -13.11
N VAL A 301 2.52 16.92 -12.50
CA VAL A 301 2.30 15.65 -13.19
C VAL A 301 0.85 15.54 -13.66
N TYR A 302 -0.10 15.83 -12.77
CA TYR A 302 -1.52 15.80 -13.13
C TYR A 302 -1.85 16.76 -14.28
N ASP A 303 -1.43 18.03 -14.20
CA ASP A 303 -1.77 19.04 -15.21
C ASP A 303 -1.04 18.82 -16.56
N ALA A 304 0.24 18.41 -16.51
CA ALA A 304 1.07 18.29 -17.71
C ALA A 304 0.90 16.96 -18.46
N THR A 305 0.53 15.88 -17.76
CA THR A 305 0.47 14.52 -18.35
C THR A 305 -0.94 13.95 -18.41
N GLY A 306 -1.87 14.46 -17.59
CA GLY A 306 -3.20 13.88 -17.41
C GLY A 306 -3.24 12.62 -16.55
N ALA A 307 -2.09 12.15 -16.04
CA ALA A 307 -2.03 11.02 -15.12
C ALA A 307 -2.59 11.39 -13.74
N PHE A 308 -3.29 10.47 -13.08
CA PHE A 308 -3.70 10.70 -11.70
C PHE A 308 -2.46 10.74 -10.80
N SER A 309 -2.35 11.75 -9.95
CA SER A 309 -1.14 11.95 -9.17
C SER A 309 -1.42 12.20 -7.69
N TRP A 310 -0.67 11.53 -6.82
CA TRP A 310 -0.75 11.68 -5.37
C TRP A 310 0.60 12.09 -4.75
N THR A 311 0.51 12.63 -3.54
CA THR A 311 1.63 12.85 -2.64
C THR A 311 1.32 12.07 -1.38
N TYR A 312 2.25 11.20 -0.97
CA TYR A 312 2.12 10.41 0.23
C TYR A 312 3.02 11.02 1.29
N GLU A 313 2.47 11.40 2.42
CA GLU A 313 3.25 11.78 3.60
C GLU A 313 3.26 10.57 4.53
N LEU A 314 4.33 9.78 4.51
CA LEU A 314 4.42 8.54 5.28
C LEU A 314 4.50 8.78 6.81
N ARG A 315 4.63 7.71 7.60
CA ARG A 315 4.81 7.78 9.06
C ARG A 315 5.99 8.68 9.48
N PRO A 316 5.96 9.24 10.72
CA PRO A 316 4.87 9.14 11.71
C PRO A 316 3.72 10.10 11.42
N ALA A 317 2.67 10.01 12.25
CA ALA A 317 1.56 10.96 12.24
C ALA A 317 2.02 12.41 12.51
N ALA A 318 1.19 13.36 12.10
CA ALA A 318 1.42 14.78 12.38
C ALA A 318 1.63 15.06 13.88
N GLY A 319 2.40 16.11 14.19
CA GLY A 319 2.67 16.52 15.57
C GLY A 319 3.92 15.92 16.22
N ALA A 320 4.65 15.02 15.54
CA ALA A 320 5.96 14.50 15.97
C ALA A 320 7.08 15.57 16.00
N GLY A 321 6.82 16.77 15.47
CA GLY A 321 7.82 17.82 15.33
C GLY A 321 8.95 17.40 14.38
N ILE A 322 10.06 18.14 14.40
CA ILE A 322 11.15 17.88 13.45
C ILE A 322 11.80 16.49 13.63
N GLY A 323 11.68 15.87 14.80
CA GLY A 323 12.16 14.51 15.02
C GLY A 323 11.30 13.44 14.35
N GLY A 324 10.13 13.78 13.81
CA GLY A 324 9.34 12.85 12.99
C GLY A 324 10.10 12.36 11.74
N PHE A 325 11.08 13.13 11.26
CA PHE A 325 11.96 12.68 10.17
C PHE A 325 12.99 11.63 10.61
N VAL A 326 13.20 11.45 11.92
CA VAL A 326 14.05 10.43 12.54
C VAL A 326 13.16 9.24 12.93
N LEU A 327 12.55 8.60 11.93
CA LEU A 327 11.67 7.47 12.13
C LEU A 327 12.50 6.22 12.49
N PRO A 328 12.21 5.50 13.60
CA PRO A 328 12.98 4.35 14.02
C PRO A 328 13.10 3.25 12.95
N THR A 329 14.20 2.50 12.93
CA THR A 329 14.50 1.50 11.90
C THR A 329 13.49 0.34 11.88
N GLU A 330 12.91 -0.01 13.02
CA GLU A 330 11.85 -1.02 13.13
C GLU A 330 10.54 -0.62 12.43
N GLN A 331 10.39 0.64 12.05
CA GLN A 331 9.24 1.14 11.29
C GLN A 331 9.45 1.09 9.77
N ILE A 332 10.66 0.76 9.29
CA ILE A 332 10.96 0.73 7.85
C ILE A 332 10.04 -0.27 7.14
N ILE A 333 10.04 -1.53 7.58
CA ILE A 333 9.26 -2.60 6.93
C ILE A 333 7.75 -2.33 7.03
N PRO A 334 7.14 -2.10 8.22
CA PRO A 334 5.69 -1.87 8.30
C PRO A 334 5.20 -0.68 7.48
N ASN A 335 5.96 0.41 7.43
CA ASN A 335 5.62 1.57 6.60
C ASN A 335 5.73 1.25 5.10
N SER A 336 6.73 0.46 4.72
CA SER A 336 6.93 0.06 3.34
C SER A 336 5.89 -0.95 2.84
N GLU A 337 5.38 -1.81 3.72
CA GLU A 337 4.26 -2.72 3.45
C GLU A 337 2.97 -1.93 3.14
N GLU A 338 2.70 -0.85 3.88
CA GLU A 338 1.60 0.08 3.60
C GLU A 338 1.71 0.72 2.23
N LEU A 339 2.89 1.28 1.90
CA LEU A 339 3.10 1.90 0.59
C LEU A 339 2.96 0.87 -0.55
N LEU A 340 3.55 -0.32 -0.40
CA LEU A 340 3.45 -1.39 -1.39
C LEU A 340 1.99 -1.75 -1.66
N GLU A 341 1.21 -2.01 -0.61
CA GLU A 341 -0.20 -2.39 -0.78
C GLU A 341 -0.99 -1.30 -1.51
N SER A 342 -0.75 -0.04 -1.17
CA SER A 342 -1.37 1.07 -1.89
C SER A 342 -0.96 1.13 -3.37
N VAL A 343 0.30 0.84 -3.70
CA VAL A 343 0.80 0.76 -5.09
C VAL A 343 0.13 -0.38 -5.85
N LEU A 344 -0.10 -1.54 -5.20
CA LEU A 344 -0.81 -2.66 -5.81
C LEU A 344 -2.28 -2.30 -6.11
N VAL A 345 -2.98 -1.63 -5.20
CA VAL A 345 -4.36 -1.15 -5.42
C VAL A 345 -4.43 -0.13 -6.57
N MET A 346 -3.44 0.76 -6.68
CA MET A 346 -3.32 1.67 -7.82
C MET A 346 -3.11 0.94 -9.14
N ALA A 347 -2.23 -0.06 -9.16
CA ALA A 347 -2.01 -0.88 -10.34
C ALA A 347 -3.27 -1.64 -10.75
N GLU A 348 -4.02 -2.20 -9.79
CA GLU A 348 -5.32 -2.84 -10.06
C GLU A 348 -6.27 -1.85 -10.74
N ALA A 349 -6.34 -0.60 -10.28
CA ALA A 349 -7.26 0.41 -10.79
C ALA A 349 -7.02 0.76 -12.27
N VAL A 350 -5.80 0.57 -12.76
CA VAL A 350 -5.44 0.88 -14.15
C VAL A 350 -5.29 -0.36 -15.03
N ALA A 351 -5.00 -1.51 -14.44
CA ALA A 351 -4.68 -2.74 -15.17
C ALA A 351 -5.86 -3.72 -15.26
N GLU A 352 -6.81 -3.66 -14.34
CA GLU A 352 -8.00 -4.53 -14.33
C GLU A 352 -9.22 -3.74 -14.82
N PRO A 353 -10.17 -4.37 -15.53
CA PRO A 353 -11.37 -3.66 -15.97
C PRO A 353 -12.28 -3.29 -14.79
N VAL A 354 -12.39 -4.16 -13.79
CA VAL A 354 -13.19 -3.99 -12.58
C VAL A 354 -12.49 -4.63 -11.40
N ARG A 355 -12.79 -4.17 -10.18
CA ARG A 355 -12.09 -4.57 -8.96
C ARG A 355 -13.05 -4.99 -7.87
N LEU A 356 -12.59 -5.91 -7.02
CA LEU A 356 -13.31 -6.29 -5.81
C LEU A 356 -12.71 -5.54 -4.62
N ARG A 357 -13.39 -4.50 -4.14
CA ARG A 357 -13.02 -3.82 -2.90
C ARG A 357 -13.60 -4.57 -1.72
N ARG A 358 -12.81 -4.75 -0.66
CA ARG A 358 -13.26 -5.36 0.59
C ARG A 358 -12.75 -4.52 1.76
N PRO A 359 -13.60 -4.11 2.71
CA PRO A 359 -13.16 -3.38 3.90
C PRO A 359 -12.37 -4.27 4.87
N HIS A 360 -12.50 -5.60 4.73
CA HIS A 360 -11.76 -6.58 5.52
C HIS A 360 -11.31 -7.72 4.59
N ALA A 361 -10.13 -8.29 4.86
CA ALA A 361 -9.69 -9.49 4.17
C ALA A 361 -10.69 -10.64 4.40
N ILE A 362 -10.83 -11.54 3.42
CA ILE A 362 -11.54 -12.80 3.64
C ILE A 362 -10.67 -13.61 4.60
N PRO A 363 -11.18 -13.95 5.80
CA PRO A 363 -10.38 -14.62 6.82
C PRO A 363 -9.89 -15.98 6.30
N ASP A 364 -8.73 -16.42 6.76
CA ASP A 364 -8.16 -17.72 6.37
C ASP A 364 -8.98 -18.91 6.89
N ALA A 365 -9.79 -18.68 7.92
CA ALA A 365 -10.77 -19.62 8.44
C ALA A 365 -12.10 -18.95 8.77
N PHE A 366 -13.18 -19.67 8.51
CA PHE A 366 -14.54 -19.30 8.91
C PHE A 366 -14.90 -19.94 10.24
N VAL A 367 -15.81 -19.34 11.00
CA VAL A 367 -16.29 -19.90 12.27
C VAL A 367 -17.28 -21.03 11.98
N ALA A 368 -17.01 -22.21 12.52
CA ALA A 368 -17.84 -23.40 12.39
C ALA A 368 -19.23 -23.21 13.03
N GLY A 369 -20.25 -23.80 12.43
CA GLY A 369 -21.64 -23.77 12.91
C GLY A 369 -22.33 -22.40 12.83
N GLN A 370 -21.69 -21.38 12.24
CA GLN A 370 -22.22 -20.03 12.13
C GLN A 370 -22.15 -19.51 10.69
N THR A 371 -23.06 -18.60 10.34
CA THR A 371 -22.98 -17.87 9.08
C THR A 371 -21.81 -16.90 9.11
N ASN A 372 -20.99 -16.91 8.05
CA ASN A 372 -19.80 -16.06 7.95
C ASN A 372 -20.00 -14.99 6.87
N PRO A 373 -20.15 -13.70 7.23
CA PRO A 373 -20.36 -12.64 6.25
C PRO A 373 -19.05 -12.25 5.57
N ILE A 374 -19.10 -12.06 4.25
CA ILE A 374 -18.06 -11.38 3.47
C ILE A 374 -18.65 -10.07 2.96
N ILE A 375 -18.03 -8.96 3.34
CA ILE A 375 -18.40 -7.62 2.90
C ILE A 375 -17.52 -7.27 1.70
N PHE A 376 -18.14 -6.84 0.59
CA PHE A 376 -17.42 -6.47 -0.62
C PHE A 376 -18.16 -5.37 -1.38
N SER A 377 -17.49 -4.75 -2.35
CA SER A 377 -18.12 -3.95 -3.40
C SER A 377 -17.34 -4.12 -4.69
N VAL A 378 -18.02 -3.93 -5.82
CA VAL A 378 -17.35 -3.93 -7.12
C VAL A 378 -17.12 -2.48 -7.53
N THR A 379 -15.86 -2.14 -7.73
CA THR A 379 -15.42 -0.79 -8.07
C THR A 379 -14.83 -0.75 -9.47
N ASP A 380 -14.84 0.45 -10.06
CA ASP A 380 -14.27 0.69 -11.38
C ASP A 380 -12.78 0.36 -11.38
N GLY A 381 -12.34 -0.30 -12.45
CA GLY A 381 -10.96 -0.32 -12.88
C GLY A 381 -10.80 0.62 -14.07
N TYR A 382 -10.23 0.15 -15.19
CA TYR A 382 -10.27 0.92 -16.44
C TYR A 382 -11.66 0.91 -17.12
N ALA A 383 -12.58 0.05 -16.68
CA ALA A 383 -13.96 -0.02 -17.13
C ALA A 383 -14.94 0.27 -15.98
N THR A 384 -16.17 0.68 -16.33
CA THR A 384 -17.21 0.97 -15.34
C THR A 384 -17.83 -0.32 -14.81
N ALA A 385 -17.76 -0.51 -13.49
CA ALA A 385 -18.31 -1.66 -12.80
C ALA A 385 -19.83 -1.77 -12.97
N ASN A 386 -20.31 -3.00 -13.03
CA ASN A 386 -21.72 -3.36 -12.97
C ASN A 386 -21.96 -4.26 -11.74
N PRO A 387 -22.13 -3.66 -10.54
CA PRO A 387 -22.30 -4.43 -9.30
C PRO A 387 -23.48 -5.40 -9.34
N ASP A 388 -24.56 -5.04 -10.06
CA ASP A 388 -25.78 -5.85 -10.18
C ASP A 388 -25.58 -7.15 -10.98
N ALA A 389 -24.48 -7.26 -11.73
CA ALA A 389 -24.13 -8.44 -12.52
C ALA A 389 -23.02 -9.28 -11.88
N THR A 390 -22.70 -9.02 -10.60
CA THR A 390 -21.72 -9.80 -9.85
C THR A 390 -22.30 -11.15 -9.47
N ILE A 391 -21.53 -12.21 -9.67
CA ILE A 391 -21.93 -13.57 -9.27
C ILE A 391 -20.95 -14.06 -8.22
N VAL A 392 -21.45 -14.49 -7.06
CA VAL A 392 -20.64 -15.15 -6.03
C VAL A 392 -20.90 -16.64 -6.10
N LEU A 393 -19.86 -17.44 -6.28
CA LEU A 393 -19.96 -18.89 -6.44
C LEU A 393 -19.21 -19.58 -5.30
N ALA A 394 -19.84 -20.58 -4.69
CA ALA A 394 -19.22 -21.41 -3.66
C ALA A 394 -19.54 -22.89 -3.84
N ARG A 395 -18.63 -23.77 -3.41
CA ARG A 395 -18.89 -25.20 -3.20
C ARG A 395 -18.22 -25.67 -1.92
N PHE A 396 -18.78 -26.70 -1.32
CA PHE A 396 -18.29 -27.27 -0.07
C PHE A 396 -17.60 -28.61 -0.34
N ASP A 397 -16.37 -28.74 0.15
CA ASP A 397 -15.57 -29.97 0.24
C ASP A 397 -15.31 -30.66 -1.10
N GLY A 398 -15.45 -29.92 -2.21
CA GLY A 398 -15.09 -30.36 -3.55
C GLY A 398 -15.98 -31.44 -4.17
N TYR A 399 -17.04 -31.90 -3.49
CA TYR A 399 -17.89 -32.99 -3.97
C TYR A 399 -18.98 -32.54 -4.96
N ASN A 400 -19.38 -31.26 -4.92
CA ASN A 400 -20.49 -30.70 -5.71
C ASN A 400 -20.04 -29.59 -6.67
N ASP A 401 -20.87 -29.32 -7.69
CA ASP A 401 -20.71 -28.16 -8.57
C ASP A 401 -20.83 -26.84 -7.77
N PHE A 402 -20.19 -25.79 -8.26
CA PHE A 402 -20.32 -24.44 -7.69
C PHE A 402 -21.76 -23.95 -7.78
N GLN A 403 -22.26 -23.43 -6.67
CA GLN A 403 -23.58 -22.83 -6.57
C GLN A 403 -23.48 -21.33 -6.29
N GLU A 404 -24.44 -20.60 -6.84
CA GLU A 404 -24.53 -19.15 -6.67
C GLU A 404 -25.03 -18.81 -5.26
N LEU A 405 -24.29 -17.93 -4.57
CA LEU A 405 -24.68 -17.36 -3.30
C LEU A 405 -25.29 -15.98 -3.51
N LEU A 406 -26.48 -15.79 -2.95
CA LEU A 406 -27.13 -14.49 -2.94
C LEU A 406 -26.44 -13.55 -1.96
N TYR A 407 -26.39 -12.29 -2.31
CA TYR A 407 -25.91 -11.21 -1.45
C TYR A 407 -26.96 -10.10 -1.36
N THR A 408 -26.81 -9.25 -0.35
CA THR A 408 -27.68 -8.11 -0.12
C THR A 408 -26.86 -6.83 -0.07
N ASP A 409 -27.36 -5.77 -0.70
CA ASP A 409 -26.72 -4.47 -0.68
C ASP A 409 -27.14 -3.64 0.53
N SER A 410 -26.16 -3.01 1.18
CA SER A 410 -26.33 -2.11 2.31
C SER A 410 -25.21 -1.07 2.30
N ASP A 411 -25.56 0.22 2.31
CA ASP A 411 -24.65 1.34 2.54
C ASP A 411 -23.38 1.34 1.65
N GLY A 412 -23.54 1.08 0.35
CA GLY A 412 -22.44 1.11 -0.62
C GLY A 412 -21.56 -0.15 -0.64
N PHE A 413 -21.92 -1.17 0.15
CA PHE A 413 -21.32 -2.50 0.11
C PHE A 413 -22.40 -3.57 -0.08
N SER A 414 -21.96 -4.73 -0.56
CA SER A 414 -22.71 -5.96 -0.65
C SER A 414 -22.23 -6.92 0.42
N VAL A 415 -23.14 -7.71 1.00
CA VAL A 415 -22.82 -8.74 1.98
C VAL A 415 -23.28 -10.08 1.45
N VAL A 416 -22.32 -10.98 1.20
CA VAL A 416 -22.60 -12.40 0.93
C VAL A 416 -22.40 -13.19 2.21
N ASN A 417 -23.35 -14.06 2.53
CA ASN A 417 -23.31 -14.88 3.74
C ASN A 417 -22.88 -16.30 3.36
N ILE A 418 -21.68 -16.70 3.78
CA ILE A 418 -21.23 -18.08 3.65
C ILE A 418 -22.00 -18.92 4.68
N PRO A 419 -22.75 -19.95 4.24
CA PRO A 419 -23.45 -20.85 5.16
C PRO A 419 -22.50 -21.46 6.19
N GLY A 420 -22.97 -21.62 7.42
CA GLY A 420 -22.19 -22.32 8.45
C GLY A 420 -22.01 -23.79 8.11
N ALA A 421 -20.80 -24.31 8.32
CA ALA A 421 -20.48 -25.72 8.19
C ALA A 421 -19.78 -26.23 9.45
N ALA A 422 -19.74 -27.56 9.62
CA ALA A 422 -19.01 -28.20 10.72
C ALA A 422 -17.51 -27.88 10.69
N CYS A 423 -16.86 -27.95 11.84
CA CYS A 423 -15.42 -27.73 11.95
C CYS A 423 -14.66 -28.76 11.08
N GLY A 424 -13.63 -28.31 10.36
CA GLY A 424 -12.77 -29.15 9.52
C GLY A 424 -13.27 -29.28 8.08
N ARG A 425 -14.48 -28.77 7.79
CA ARG A 425 -15.00 -28.64 6.42
C ARG A 425 -14.29 -27.52 5.67
N GLU A 426 -14.29 -27.62 4.35
CA GLU A 426 -13.75 -26.60 3.46
C GLU A 426 -14.82 -26.01 2.54
N VAL A 427 -14.72 -24.71 2.28
CA VAL A 427 -15.46 -24.03 1.23
C VAL A 427 -14.48 -23.49 0.20
N GLU A 428 -14.79 -23.73 -1.06
CA GLU A 428 -14.14 -23.09 -2.19
C GLU A 428 -15.05 -21.99 -2.72
N LEU A 429 -14.57 -20.75 -2.85
CA LEU A 429 -15.37 -19.62 -3.33
C LEU A 429 -14.63 -18.72 -4.31
N TYR A 430 -15.36 -18.15 -5.26
CA TYR A 430 -14.88 -17.07 -6.13
C TYR A 430 -16.01 -16.14 -6.56
N PHE A 431 -15.62 -14.97 -7.04
CA PHE A 431 -16.48 -13.92 -7.54
C PHE A 431 -16.27 -13.78 -9.04
N LEU A 432 -17.33 -13.57 -9.80
CA LEU A 432 -17.28 -13.09 -11.18
C LEU A 432 -17.79 -11.66 -11.19
N LEU A 433 -16.87 -10.73 -11.37
CA LEU A 433 -17.13 -9.30 -11.45
C LEU A 433 -17.41 -8.95 -12.91
N GLN A 434 -18.40 -8.09 -13.16
CA GLN A 434 -18.70 -7.63 -14.51
C GLN A 434 -18.61 -6.11 -14.62
N SER A 435 -18.21 -5.64 -15.80
CA SER A 435 -18.35 -4.25 -16.21
C SER A 435 -19.61 -4.04 -17.04
N THR A 436 -20.01 -2.79 -17.19
CA THR A 436 -21.16 -2.37 -18.03
C THR A 436 -20.94 -2.66 -19.53
N ASP A 437 -19.70 -2.75 -19.97
CA ASP A 437 -19.28 -3.12 -21.33
C ASP A 437 -18.89 -4.61 -21.47
N HIS A 438 -19.33 -5.45 -20.52
CA HIS A 438 -19.27 -6.91 -20.55
C HIS A 438 -17.87 -7.54 -20.40
N HIS A 439 -16.89 -6.82 -19.85
CA HIS A 439 -15.71 -7.48 -19.29
C HIS A 439 -16.13 -8.34 -18.08
N THR A 440 -15.53 -9.52 -17.95
CA THR A 440 -15.73 -10.41 -16.79
C THR A 440 -14.38 -10.71 -16.17
N VAL A 441 -14.24 -10.47 -14.87
CA VAL A 441 -13.03 -10.75 -14.08
C VAL A 441 -13.39 -11.73 -12.99
N GLN A 442 -12.55 -12.76 -12.81
CA GLN A 442 -12.69 -13.66 -11.68
C GLN A 442 -11.85 -13.15 -10.50
N PHE A 443 -12.40 -13.20 -9.28
CA PHE A 443 -11.65 -13.02 -8.05
C PHE A 443 -11.80 -14.24 -7.12
N PRO A 444 -10.70 -14.83 -6.63
CA PRO A 444 -9.35 -14.60 -7.12
C PRO A 444 -9.19 -15.15 -8.53
N PRO A 445 -8.33 -14.54 -9.33
CA PRO A 445 -8.12 -14.99 -10.70
C PRO A 445 -7.18 -16.21 -10.79
N GLU A 446 -6.50 -16.60 -9.70
CA GLU A 446 -5.81 -17.91 -9.61
C GLU A 446 -6.77 -19.11 -9.50
N GLY A 447 -8.05 -18.86 -9.20
CA GLY A 447 -9.02 -19.92 -8.94
C GLY A 447 -9.84 -19.63 -7.68
N ALA A 448 -10.66 -20.59 -7.28
CA ALA A 448 -11.44 -20.48 -6.06
C ALA A 448 -10.55 -20.43 -4.81
N LEU A 449 -10.87 -19.55 -3.86
CA LEU A 449 -10.29 -19.54 -2.52
C LEU A 449 -10.79 -20.74 -1.76
N THR A 450 -9.89 -21.59 -1.27
CA THR A 450 -10.24 -22.60 -0.27
C THR A 450 -10.13 -21.99 1.13
N ARG A 451 -11.15 -22.21 1.97
CA ARG A 451 -11.20 -21.78 3.38
C ARG A 451 -11.76 -22.88 4.26
N SER A 452 -11.14 -23.10 5.42
CA SER A 452 -11.59 -24.10 6.39
C SER A 452 -12.54 -23.48 7.42
N PHE A 453 -13.50 -24.26 7.92
CA PHE A 453 -14.28 -23.90 9.10
C PHE A 453 -13.55 -24.37 10.37
N GLN A 454 -13.42 -23.48 11.35
CA GLN A 454 -12.71 -23.71 12.60
C GLN A 454 -13.56 -23.33 13.81
N ASN A 455 -13.26 -23.93 14.97
CA ASN A 455 -13.93 -23.58 16.22
C ASN A 455 -13.66 -22.12 16.56
N ALA A 456 -14.66 -21.44 17.15
CA ALA A 456 -14.57 -20.01 17.47
C ALA A 456 -13.44 -19.66 18.44
N ASP A 457 -12.98 -20.61 19.25
CA ASP A 457 -11.87 -20.47 20.19
C ASP A 457 -10.49 -20.82 19.59
N GLY A 458 -10.45 -21.17 18.29
CA GLY A 458 -9.24 -21.60 17.60
C GLY A 458 -8.73 -22.98 17.99
N SER A 459 -9.49 -23.74 18.80
CA SER A 459 -9.18 -25.13 19.06
C SER A 459 -9.20 -25.94 17.76
N PRO A 460 -8.31 -26.94 17.62
CA PRO A 460 -8.30 -27.78 16.43
C PRO A 460 -9.65 -28.46 16.26
N CYS A 461 -10.13 -28.50 15.02
CA CYS A 461 -11.31 -29.27 14.70
C CYS A 461 -11.11 -30.73 15.06
N GLN A 462 -12.16 -31.36 15.58
CA GLN A 462 -12.14 -32.79 15.86
C GLN A 462 -11.75 -33.56 14.61
N THR A 463 -10.81 -34.47 14.75
CA THR A 463 -10.20 -35.20 13.63
C THR A 463 -11.13 -36.27 13.03
N HIS A 464 -12.32 -36.46 13.61
CA HIS A 464 -13.25 -37.53 13.22
C HIS A 464 -14.69 -37.00 13.07
N PRO A 465 -15.33 -37.08 11.90
CA PRO A 465 -16.70 -36.58 11.66
C PRO A 465 -17.83 -37.27 12.47
N ALA A 466 -17.48 -38.23 13.33
CA ALA A 466 -18.40 -38.92 14.24
C ALA A 466 -18.04 -38.72 15.72
N ASP A 467 -16.98 -37.97 16.02
CA ASP A 467 -16.70 -37.43 17.35
C ASP A 467 -17.45 -36.09 17.38
N LEU A 468 -18.63 -36.06 17.99
CA LEU A 468 -19.54 -34.91 18.02
C LEU A 468 -19.40 -34.10 19.31
N ASN A 469 -18.76 -34.66 20.35
CA ASN A 469 -18.77 -34.07 21.70
C ASN A 469 -17.54 -33.21 22.06
N ALA A 470 -16.45 -33.29 21.29
CA ALA A 470 -15.23 -32.52 21.55
C ALA A 470 -13.97 -33.35 21.82
N ASP A 471 -14.11 -34.60 22.23
CA ASP A 471 -13.17 -35.18 23.20
C ASP A 471 -12.02 -35.99 22.58
N GLY A 472 -12.03 -36.16 21.26
CA GLY A 472 -11.01 -36.88 20.51
C GLY A 472 -11.20 -38.39 20.49
N VAL A 473 -12.33 -38.88 21.00
CA VAL A 473 -12.74 -40.28 21.00
C VAL A 473 -14.11 -40.36 20.34
N VAL A 474 -14.33 -41.39 19.51
CA VAL A 474 -15.68 -41.67 18.99
C VAL A 474 -16.31 -42.72 19.89
N ASP A 475 -17.25 -42.31 20.74
CA ASP A 475 -17.86 -43.19 21.73
C ASP A 475 -19.38 -42.99 21.91
N ALA A 476 -19.95 -43.64 22.92
CA ALA A 476 -21.39 -43.64 23.12
C ALA A 476 -21.99 -42.23 23.28
N ASP A 477 -21.23 -41.27 23.79
CA ASP A 477 -21.70 -39.90 23.97
C ASP A 477 -21.91 -39.22 22.60
N ASP A 478 -21.05 -39.47 21.61
CA ASP A 478 -21.25 -39.00 20.24
C ASP A 478 -22.44 -39.66 19.57
N PHE A 479 -22.66 -40.95 19.83
CA PHE A 479 -23.84 -41.64 19.31
C PHE A 479 -25.14 -40.98 19.81
N PHE A 480 -25.18 -40.57 21.07
CA PHE A 480 -26.35 -39.87 21.61
C PHE A 480 -26.50 -38.44 21.08
N LEU A 481 -25.39 -37.72 20.87
CA LEU A 481 -25.42 -36.41 20.22
C LEU A 481 -25.92 -36.49 18.78
N PHE A 482 -25.46 -37.49 18.03
CA PHE A 482 -25.93 -37.73 16.66
C PHE A 482 -27.43 -38.00 16.65
N LEU A 483 -27.93 -38.85 17.55
CA LEU A 483 -29.36 -39.16 17.62
C LEU A 483 -30.21 -37.92 17.92
N ASP A 484 -29.73 -37.03 18.79
CA ASP A 484 -30.43 -35.78 19.10
C ASP A 484 -30.40 -34.82 17.91
N ALA A 485 -29.24 -34.62 17.28
CA ALA A 485 -29.11 -33.81 16.06
C ALA A 485 -29.99 -34.35 14.92
N PHE A 486 -29.97 -35.66 14.69
CA PHE A 486 -30.74 -36.34 13.67
C PHE A 486 -32.25 -36.22 13.90
N ALA A 487 -32.70 -36.36 15.16
CA ALA A 487 -34.11 -36.24 15.52
C ALA A 487 -34.64 -34.81 15.36
N ASN A 488 -33.78 -33.80 15.54
CA ASN A 488 -34.14 -32.39 15.43
C ASN A 488 -33.92 -31.82 14.02
N ALA A 489 -33.49 -32.64 13.06
CA ALA A 489 -33.04 -32.20 11.74
C ALA A 489 -31.99 -31.06 11.84
N ASP A 490 -31.09 -31.18 12.82
CA ASP A 490 -29.97 -30.27 13.00
C ASP A 490 -28.90 -30.55 11.94
N PRO A 491 -28.40 -29.53 11.20
CA PRO A 491 -27.36 -29.69 10.19
C PRO A 491 -26.12 -30.48 10.64
N LEU A 492 -25.84 -30.59 11.94
CA LEU A 492 -24.80 -31.46 12.49
C LEU A 492 -24.99 -32.95 12.17
N ALA A 493 -26.22 -33.37 11.86
CA ALA A 493 -26.55 -34.74 11.48
C ALA A 493 -26.56 -34.99 9.97
N ASP A 494 -26.36 -33.98 9.12
CA ASP A 494 -26.17 -34.16 7.68
C ASP A 494 -24.72 -34.57 7.40
N LEU A 495 -24.47 -35.89 7.37
CA LEU A 495 -23.14 -36.49 7.23
C LEU A 495 -22.85 -36.98 5.82
N ASN A 496 -23.87 -37.08 4.96
CA ASN A 496 -23.70 -37.37 3.54
C ASN A 496 -23.69 -36.09 2.67
N TYR A 497 -24.11 -34.97 3.24
CA TYR A 497 -24.05 -33.61 2.69
C TYR A 497 -24.96 -33.36 1.49
N ASP A 498 -26.15 -33.96 1.47
CA ASP A 498 -27.16 -33.74 0.43
C ASP A 498 -28.22 -32.69 0.80
N GLY A 499 -28.12 -32.10 2.00
CA GLY A 499 -29.04 -31.08 2.51
C GLY A 499 -30.37 -31.65 3.00
N VAL A 500 -30.49 -32.97 3.09
CA VAL A 500 -31.68 -33.69 3.54
C VAL A 500 -31.27 -34.68 4.62
N ILE A 501 -31.62 -34.36 5.87
CA ILE A 501 -31.32 -35.26 6.98
C ILE A 501 -32.22 -36.49 6.91
N ASP A 502 -31.63 -37.60 6.46
CA ASP A 502 -32.35 -38.83 6.19
C ASP A 502 -31.55 -40.11 6.53
N ALA A 503 -32.10 -41.26 6.15
CA ALA A 503 -31.50 -42.54 6.52
C ALA A 503 -30.05 -42.70 6.02
N ASP A 504 -29.66 -42.03 4.94
CA ASP A 504 -28.32 -42.12 4.39
C ASP A 504 -27.29 -41.44 5.31
N ASP A 505 -27.65 -40.36 6.01
CA ASP A 505 -26.81 -39.77 7.07
C ASP A 505 -26.66 -40.68 8.27
N PHE A 506 -27.74 -41.35 8.65
CA PHE A 506 -27.71 -42.33 9.73
C PHE A 506 -26.72 -43.46 9.42
N PHE A 507 -26.72 -43.94 8.17
CA PHE A 507 -25.75 -44.94 7.73
C PHE A 507 -24.33 -44.39 7.57
N ALA A 508 -24.18 -43.12 7.17
CA ALA A 508 -22.89 -42.45 7.14
C ALA A 508 -22.30 -42.35 8.55
N PHE A 509 -23.09 -41.92 9.54
CA PHE A 509 -22.70 -41.88 10.94
C PHE A 509 -22.24 -43.25 11.42
N LEU A 510 -23.04 -44.30 11.23
CA LEU A 510 -22.68 -45.65 11.71
C LEU A 510 -21.37 -46.18 11.11
N ARG A 511 -21.06 -45.83 9.86
CA ARG A 511 -19.78 -46.21 9.23
C ARG A 511 -18.61 -45.48 9.87
N LEU A 512 -18.75 -44.19 10.11
CA LEU A 512 -17.74 -43.35 10.76
C LEU A 512 -17.58 -43.78 12.23
N PHE A 513 -18.69 -43.98 12.93
CA PHE A 513 -18.73 -44.43 14.32
C PHE A 513 -17.98 -45.76 14.54
N ALA A 514 -18.15 -46.71 13.62
CA ALA A 514 -17.45 -47.99 13.64
C ALA A 514 -15.97 -47.91 13.24
N GLN A 515 -15.51 -46.79 12.66
CA GLN A 515 -14.13 -46.55 12.28
C GLN A 515 -13.33 -45.83 13.38
N GLY A 516 -14.00 -45.10 14.27
CA GLY A 516 -13.39 -44.31 15.34
C GLY A 516 -13.23 -45.00 16.70
N SER A 517 -13.66 -46.27 16.83
CA SER A 517 -13.61 -47.09 18.06
C SER A 517 -12.34 -47.92 18.25
#